data_AF-A0A7C4SLE7-F1
#
_entry.id   AF-A0A7C4SLE7-F1
#
_cell.length_a   1.000
_cell.length_b   1.000
_cell.length_c   1.000
_cell.angle_alpha   90.00
_cell.angle_beta   90.00
_cell.angle_gamma   90.00
#
_symmetry.space_group_name_H-M   'P 1'
#
loop_
_entity.id
_entity.type
_entity.pdbx_description
1 polymer ?
#
loop_
_entity_poly.entity_id
_entity_poly.type
_entity_poly.pdbx_seq_one_letter_code
_entity_poly.pdbx_strand_id
1 'polypeptide(L)'
;MKRKLMDILACPIDKHYPLELLVFEEKEGEIIEGLIWCPKCGRFYPIHDEIPEMLPDELRDLKEDLEFLEKWKDKIPEKILMEGKPVNLKFKRG
;
A
#
# COMPACT_ATOMS: atom_id res chain seq x y z
N MET A 1 11.58 6.88 2.66
CA MET A 1 11.34 6.82 1.19
C MET A 1 11.23 8.23 0.65
N LYS A 2 12.00 8.58 -0.38
CA LYS A 2 11.91 9.91 -1.01
C LYS A 2 10.71 10.02 -1.94
N ARG A 3 9.93 11.10 -1.81
CA ARG A 3 8.77 11.41 -2.66
C ARG A 3 9.07 11.36 -4.16
N LYS A 4 10.26 11.79 -4.58
CA LYS A 4 10.71 11.77 -5.99
C LYS A 4 10.75 10.37 -6.61
N LEU A 5 10.81 9.32 -5.79
CA LEU A 5 10.76 7.95 -6.29
C LEU A 5 9.38 7.64 -6.89
N MET A 6 8.31 8.25 -6.37
CA MET A 6 6.95 8.10 -6.92
C MET A 6 6.82 8.55 -8.38
N ASP A 7 7.72 9.43 -8.85
CA ASP A 7 7.69 9.94 -10.23
C ASP A 7 8.08 8.86 -11.26
N ILE A 8 8.73 7.77 -10.84
CA ILE A 8 9.19 6.68 -11.71
C ILE A 8 8.56 5.32 -11.39
N LEU A 9 7.87 5.20 -10.24
CA LEU A 9 7.28 3.94 -9.82
C LEU A 9 5.98 3.65 -10.57
N ALA A 10 5.95 2.50 -11.25
CA ALA A 10 4.75 1.93 -11.84
C ALA A 10 4.36 0.66 -11.07
N CYS A 11 3.07 0.29 -11.14
CA CYS A 11 2.60 -0.93 -10.51
C CYS A 11 3.35 -2.16 -11.08
N PRO A 12 3.94 -3.03 -10.24
CA PRO A 12 4.67 -4.20 -10.71
C PRO A 12 3.78 -5.22 -11.47
N ILE A 13 2.46 -5.14 -11.30
CA ILE A 13 1.52 -6.12 -11.88
C ILE A 13 0.98 -5.69 -13.25
N ASP A 14 0.51 -4.45 -13.37
CA ASP A 14 -0.17 -3.97 -14.58
C ASP A 14 0.55 -2.80 -15.27
N LYS A 15 1.73 -2.43 -14.75
CA LYS A 15 2.60 -1.35 -15.24
C LYS A 15 1.92 0.03 -15.26
N HIS A 16 0.85 0.21 -14.49
CA HIS A 16 0.14 1.47 -14.41
C HIS A 16 0.93 2.55 -13.68
N TYR A 17 0.79 3.77 -14.18
CA TYR A 17 1.29 5.01 -13.63
C TYR A 17 0.28 6.14 -13.95
N PRO A 18 0.04 7.10 -13.05
CA PRO A 18 0.66 7.27 -11.74
C PRO A 18 0.07 6.36 -10.65
N LEU A 19 0.86 6.09 -9.61
CA LEU A 19 0.40 5.46 -8.37
C LEU A 19 0.00 6.53 -7.36
N GLU A 20 -0.96 6.21 -6.49
CA GLU A 20 -1.38 7.07 -5.39
C GLU A 20 -0.55 6.75 -4.14
N LEU A 21 -0.16 7.77 -3.37
CA LEU A 21 0.62 7.62 -2.15
C LEU A 21 -0.18 8.16 -0.96
N LEU A 22 -0.32 7.34 0.08
CA LEU A 22 -0.85 7.70 1.38
C LEU A 22 0.30 7.69 2.37
N VAL A 23 0.56 8.84 3.00
CA VAL A 23 1.64 9.00 3.99
C VAL A 23 1.04 8.89 5.37
N PHE A 24 1.55 7.95 6.18
CA PHE A 24 1.12 7.77 7.57
C PHE A 24 2.09 8.43 8.53
N GLU A 25 3.40 8.31 8.26
CA GLU A 25 4.48 8.96 8.99
C GLU A 25 5.56 9.46 8.03
N GLU A 26 6.06 10.66 8.28
CA GLU A 26 7.13 11.30 7.51
C GLU A 26 8.10 12.00 8.47
N LYS A 27 9.40 11.82 8.24
CA LYS A 27 10.46 12.43 9.04
C LYS A 27 11.54 12.97 8.12
N GLU A 28 11.93 14.22 8.29
CA GLU A 28 13.02 14.85 7.52
C GLU A 28 12.85 14.76 5.97
N GLY A 29 11.60 14.69 5.49
CA GLY A 29 11.27 14.55 4.06
C GLY A 29 11.33 13.11 3.53
N GLU A 30 11.54 12.14 4.41
CA GLU A 30 11.50 10.71 4.16
C GLU A 30 10.16 10.14 4.67
N ILE A 31 9.42 9.45 3.80
CA ILE A 31 8.22 8.71 4.20
C ILE A 31 8.68 7.45 4.93
N ILE A 32 8.37 7.36 6.23
CA ILE A 32 8.74 6.22 7.08
C ILE A 32 7.69 5.12 6.96
N GLU A 33 6.41 5.50 7.08
CA GLU A 33 5.25 4.60 6.97
C GLU A 33 4.24 5.19 5.99
N GLY A 34 3.69 4.33 5.13
CA GLY A 34 2.72 4.75 4.13
C GLY A 34 2.16 3.59 3.32
N LEU A 35 1.30 3.90 2.37
CA LEU A 35 0.68 2.94 1.48
C LEU A 35 0.70 3.50 0.06
N ILE A 36 1.18 2.69 -0.88
CA ILE A 36 1.10 2.98 -2.31
C ILE A 36 -0.11 2.25 -2.86
N TRP A 37 -0.96 2.92 -3.61
CA TRP A 37 -2.17 2.36 -4.20
C TRP A 37 -2.13 2.46 -5.73
N CYS A 38 -2.46 1.35 -6.40
CA CYS A 38 -2.68 1.35 -7.84
C CYS A 38 -4.19 1.54 -8.13
N PRO A 39 -4.61 2.70 -8.67
CA PRO A 39 -6.02 2.96 -8.95
C PRO A 39 -6.59 2.09 -10.09
N LYS A 40 -5.73 1.49 -10.92
CA LYS A 40 -6.14 0.64 -12.05
C LYS A 40 -6.44 -0.80 -11.63
N CYS A 41 -5.49 -1.50 -11.00
CA CYS A 41 -5.71 -2.90 -10.60
C CYS A 41 -6.27 -3.08 -9.19
N GLY A 42 -6.23 -2.02 -8.37
CA GLY A 42 -6.72 -2.02 -7.00
C GLY A 42 -5.80 -2.72 -6.00
N ARG A 43 -4.48 -2.70 -6.23
CA ARG A 43 -3.48 -3.24 -5.30
C ARG A 43 -2.91 -2.14 -4.42
N PHE A 44 -2.71 -2.46 -3.15
CA PHE A 44 -1.93 -1.61 -2.26
C PHE A 44 -0.55 -2.23 -1.99
N TYR A 45 0.45 -1.42 -1.71
CA TYR A 45 1.79 -1.83 -1.32
C TYR A 45 2.16 -1.05 -0.05
N PRO A 46 2.38 -1.72 1.09
CA PRO A 46 2.78 -1.05 2.31
C PRO A 46 4.20 -0.48 2.17
N ILE A 47 4.46 0.61 2.89
CA ILE A 47 5.79 1.17 3.11
C ILE A 47 6.07 1.01 4.60
N HIS A 48 7.11 0.25 4.92
CA HIS A 48 7.59 0.05 6.29
C HIS A 48 9.07 0.44 6.37
N ASP A 49 9.44 1.21 7.39
CA ASP A 49 10.80 1.70 7.60
C ASP A 49 11.44 2.22 6.31
N GLU A 50 10.72 3.11 5.61
CA GLU A 50 11.16 3.72 4.35
C GLU A 50 11.22 2.81 3.11
N ILE A 51 10.91 1.52 3.24
CA ILE A 51 11.01 0.51 2.19
C ILE A 51 9.60 0.18 1.65
N PRO A 52 9.31 0.45 0.36
CA PRO A 52 8.06 0.03 -0.27
C PRO A 52 8.09 -1.47 -0.62
N GLU A 53 7.14 -2.23 -0.10
CA GLU A 53 7.01 -3.66 -0.36
C GLU A 53 6.23 -3.92 -1.66
N MET A 54 6.91 -3.82 -2.79
CA MET A 54 6.33 -4.02 -4.13
C MET A 54 6.48 -5.46 -4.63
N LEU A 55 6.11 -6.42 -3.78
CA LEU A 55 6.15 -7.84 -4.13
C LEU A 55 4.90 -8.26 -4.94
N PRO A 56 5.04 -9.26 -5.85
CA PRO A 56 3.90 -9.96 -6.43
C PRO A 56 3.01 -10.59 -5.36
N ASP A 57 1.72 -10.71 -5.64
CA ASP A 57 0.71 -11.23 -4.69
C ASP A 57 1.08 -12.60 -4.09
N GLU A 58 1.76 -13.46 -4.87
CA GLU A 58 2.16 -14.81 -4.44
C GLU A 58 3.32 -14.84 -3.43
N LEU A 59 4.08 -13.74 -3.32
CA LEU A 59 5.22 -13.60 -2.40
C LEU A 59 4.88 -12.78 -1.16
N ARG A 60 3.62 -12.33 -1.01
CA ARG A 60 3.19 -11.50 0.11
C ARG A 60 2.66 -12.33 1.26
N ASP A 61 2.98 -11.90 2.48
CA ASP A 61 2.33 -12.44 3.67
C ASP A 61 0.98 -11.74 3.88
N LEU A 62 -0.10 -12.44 3.52
CA LEU A 62 -1.48 -11.95 3.64
C LEU A 62 -1.86 -11.60 5.09
N LYS A 63 -1.23 -12.23 6.09
CA LYS A 63 -1.49 -11.94 7.49
C LYS A 63 -0.85 -10.61 7.88
N GLU A 64 0.40 -10.37 7.51
CA GLU A 64 1.08 -9.09 7.75
C GLU A 64 0.35 -7.94 7.04
N ASP A 65 -0.11 -8.17 5.81
CA ASP A 65 -0.93 -7.21 5.06
C ASP A 65 -2.24 -6.85 5.80
N LEU A 66 -2.94 -7.84 6.37
CA LEU A 66 -4.15 -7.60 7.15
C LEU A 66 -3.86 -6.85 8.45
N GLU A 67 -2.77 -7.19 9.14
CA GLU A 67 -2.32 -6.49 10.34
C GLU A 67 -1.95 -5.03 10.04
N PHE A 68 -1.32 -4.79 8.89
CA PHE A 68 -1.00 -3.45 8.39
C PHE A 68 -2.25 -2.62 8.12
N LEU A 69 -3.23 -3.19 7.40
CA LEU A 69 -4.51 -2.51 7.14
C LEU A 69 -5.25 -2.20 8.46
N GLU A 70 -5.20 -3.10 9.45
CA GLU A 70 -5.82 -2.86 10.76
C GLU A 70 -5.11 -1.77 11.55
N LYS A 71 -3.76 -1.76 11.55
CA LYS A 71 -2.92 -0.74 12.20
C LYS A 71 -3.26 0.66 11.69
N TRP A 72 -3.47 0.80 10.38
CA TRP A 72 -3.65 2.10 9.71
C TRP A 72 -5.07 2.40 9.23
N LYS A 73 -6.08 1.62 9.67
CA LYS A 73 -7.47 1.74 9.20
C LYS A 73 -8.06 3.14 9.28
N ASP A 74 -7.68 3.93 10.27
CA ASP A 74 -8.22 5.28 10.45
C ASP A 74 -7.63 6.29 9.45
N LYS A 75 -6.49 5.96 8.83
CA LYS A 75 -5.80 6.78 7.81
C LYS A 75 -6.02 6.27 6.39
N ILE A 76 -6.49 5.03 6.22
CA ILE A 76 -6.70 4.41 4.90
C ILE A 76 -8.16 4.65 4.45
N PRO A 77 -8.39 5.16 3.23
CA PRO A 77 -9.72 5.29 2.65
C PRO A 77 -10.49 3.96 2.66
N GLU A 78 -11.78 4.03 2.97
CA GLU A 78 -12.66 2.86 3.07
C GLU A 78 -12.61 1.98 1.81
N LYS A 79 -12.51 2.58 0.62
CA LYS A 79 -12.37 1.85 -0.64
C LYS A 79 -11.20 0.87 -0.62
N ILE A 80 -10.03 1.28 -0.14
CA ILE A 80 -8.84 0.42 -0.07
C ILE A 80 -9.03 -0.65 1.01
N LEU A 81 -9.59 -0.29 2.17
CA LEU A 81 -9.88 -1.24 3.24
C LEU A 81 -10.86 -2.34 2.85
N MET A 82 -11.79 -2.05 1.94
CA MET A 82 -12.90 -2.93 1.59
C MET A 82 -12.72 -3.66 0.26
N GLU A 83 -11.94 -3.09 -0.67
CA GLU A 83 -11.79 -3.60 -2.05
C GLU A 83 -10.32 -3.80 -2.44
N GLY A 84 -9.39 -3.49 -1.54
CA GLY A 84 -7.96 -3.66 -1.74
C GLY A 84 -7.57 -5.09 -2.10
N LYS A 85 -6.52 -5.19 -2.90
CA LYS A 85 -5.80 -6.42 -3.23
C LYS A 85 -4.37 -6.33 -2.69
N PRO A 86 -3.75 -7.46 -2.32
CA PRO A 86 -4.26 -8.83 -2.46
C PRO A 86 -5.30 -9.22 -1.40
N VAL A 87 -5.39 -8.48 -0.30
CA VAL A 87 -6.33 -8.71 0.80
C VAL A 87 -7.12 -7.45 1.17
N ASN A 88 -8.20 -7.60 1.91
CA ASN A 88 -8.96 -6.48 2.46
C ASN A 88 -9.65 -6.88 3.76
N LEU A 89 -10.07 -5.90 4.56
CA LEU A 89 -10.66 -6.12 5.88
C LEU A 89 -12.08 -6.72 5.83
N LYS A 90 -12.74 -6.79 4.65
CA LYS A 90 -14.00 -7.56 4.53
C LYS A 90 -13.78 -9.05 4.81
N PHE A 91 -12.58 -9.60 4.59
CA PHE A 91 -12.29 -11.01 4.87
C PHE A 91 -12.46 -11.42 6.33
N LYS A 92 -12.46 -10.50 7.30
CA LYS A 92 -12.71 -10.80 8.73
C LYS A 92 -14.18 -11.04 9.09
N ARG A 93 -15.12 -10.86 8.15
CA ARG A 93 -16.58 -11.01 8.40
C ARG A 93 -17.19 -12.30 7.83
N GLY A 94 -16.38 -13.26 7.38
CA GLY A 94 -16.81 -14.56 6.85
C GLY A 94 -16.55 -15.70 7.82
#